data_AF-A0A2G6TXY2-F1
#
_entry.id   AF-A0A2G6TXY2-F1
#
_cell.length_a   1.000
_cell.length_b   1.000
_cell.length_c   1.000
_cell.angle_alpha   90.00
_cell.angle_beta   90.00
_cell.angle_gamma   90.00
#
_symmetry.space_group_name_H-M   'P 1'
#
loop_
_entity.id
_entity.type
_entity.pdbx_description
1 polymer ?
#
loop_
_entity_poly.entity_id
_entity_poly.type
_entity_poly.pdbx_seq_one_letter_code
_entity_poly.pdbx_strand_id
1 'polypeptide(L)'
;MPDIKDSVGEGGSNQVHDVALLQAMLRVVKDAKNAPYLGVDYDGSYGAQTRAALERFQNDHKLAAAKAAPGQPQAGGAKEALGLAAAGGATVAKLSGMLPASHQGMRAAQNSKTVYLEAKAQDVATSKAAIANDAEYEPTFRAKLASLVQQMYDTHKIALWITPTGRRRTFAQQAAETQTKAGPGESNHNFGRAADIGFKRFQWVKGDGSIVTDADWLNQLEAVKSADASRWWNERDSLAAKQGLLPLKFERVHLQAFAQQGVSNQRSLAKLLNAVSQNNMGWKSAYQADLQSQGKHWVNVGSAKSIWAGTASVTKADVAKARTAATGKQVKEAQITQDEVDAMRRMLKADFEQADLNWSKWAPVP
;
A
#
# COMPACT_ATOMS: atom_id res chain seq x y z
N MET A 1 19.21 -7.47 -16.28
CA MET A 1 19.91 -8.37 -15.34
C MET A 1 20.34 -7.55 -14.14
N PRO A 2 20.51 -8.16 -12.95
CA PRO A 2 21.21 -7.52 -11.83
C PRO A 2 22.50 -6.88 -12.33
N ASP A 3 22.64 -5.58 -12.13
CA ASP A 3 23.84 -4.84 -12.51
C ASP A 3 24.09 -3.76 -11.47
N ILE A 4 25.37 -3.42 -11.31
CA ILE A 4 25.76 -2.23 -10.56
C ILE A 4 25.54 -1.00 -11.45
N LYS A 5 25.42 0.18 -10.84
CA LYS A 5 25.18 1.41 -11.58
C LYS A 5 26.43 1.96 -12.24
N ASP A 6 27.58 1.83 -11.58
CA ASP A 6 28.86 2.36 -12.07
C ASP A 6 29.99 1.34 -11.90
N SER A 7 30.66 1.30 -10.76
CA SER A 7 31.87 0.49 -10.60
C SER A 7 32.22 0.22 -9.13
N VAL A 8 32.72 -0.98 -8.85
CA VAL A 8 33.17 -1.43 -7.52
C VAL A 8 34.57 -2.00 -7.63
N GLY A 9 35.49 -1.51 -6.82
CA GLY A 9 36.88 -1.94 -6.87
C GLY A 9 37.90 -0.83 -6.62
N GLU A 10 39.17 -1.19 -6.70
CA GLU A 10 40.27 -0.24 -6.62
C GLU A 10 40.17 0.77 -7.78
N GLY A 11 40.12 2.07 -7.46
CA GLY A 11 39.90 3.14 -8.44
C GLY A 11 38.46 3.26 -8.97
N GLY A 12 37.52 2.43 -8.52
CA GLY A 12 36.10 2.53 -8.86
C GLY A 12 35.33 3.55 -8.01
N SER A 13 34.10 3.85 -8.45
CA SER A 13 33.21 4.79 -7.74
C SER A 13 32.79 4.33 -6.35
N ASN A 14 32.71 3.01 -6.13
CA ASN A 14 32.39 2.36 -4.86
C ASN A 14 31.13 2.91 -4.18
N GLN A 15 30.10 3.21 -4.97
CA GLN A 15 28.81 3.62 -4.44
C GLN A 15 28.25 2.53 -3.51
N VAL A 16 27.72 2.92 -2.35
CA VAL A 16 27.29 1.99 -1.28
C VAL A 16 26.35 0.87 -1.77
N HIS A 17 25.45 1.19 -2.71
CA HIS A 17 24.49 0.25 -3.26
C HIS A 17 25.12 -0.73 -4.26
N ASP A 18 26.10 -0.25 -5.04
CA ASP A 18 26.85 -1.10 -5.97
C ASP A 18 27.74 -2.08 -5.21
N VAL A 19 28.42 -1.60 -4.17
CA VAL A 19 29.24 -2.44 -3.28
C VAL A 19 28.37 -3.50 -2.60
N ALA A 20 27.20 -3.10 -2.06
CA ALA A 20 26.29 -4.02 -1.40
C ALA A 20 25.79 -5.11 -2.36
N LEU A 21 25.41 -4.75 -3.59
CA LEU A 21 24.98 -5.70 -4.60
C LEU A 21 26.09 -6.69 -4.97
N LEU A 22 27.29 -6.19 -5.25
CA LEU A 22 28.43 -7.03 -5.61
C LEU A 22 28.81 -8.00 -4.47
N GLN A 23 28.90 -7.49 -3.23
CA GLN A 23 29.20 -8.32 -2.07
C GLN A 23 28.12 -9.39 -1.85
N ALA A 24 26.82 -9.05 -1.99
CA ALA A 24 25.73 -10.01 -1.87
C ALA A 24 25.84 -11.11 -2.94
N MET A 25 26.17 -10.76 -4.18
CA MET A 25 26.44 -11.76 -5.23
C MET A 25 27.62 -12.66 -4.85
N LEU A 26 28.75 -12.10 -4.43
CA LEU A 26 29.94 -12.86 -4.01
C LEU A 26 29.69 -13.71 -2.76
N ARG A 27 28.75 -13.32 -1.90
CA ARG A 27 28.35 -14.09 -0.71
C ARG A 27 27.50 -15.31 -1.05
N VAL A 28 26.70 -15.19 -2.11
CA VAL A 28 25.77 -16.24 -2.55
C VAL A 28 26.45 -17.21 -3.51
N VAL A 29 27.20 -16.70 -4.50
CA VAL A 29 27.93 -17.52 -5.48
C VAL A 29 29.02 -18.34 -4.78
N LYS A 30 29.10 -19.62 -5.15
CA LYS A 30 30.06 -20.57 -4.58
C LYS A 30 31.23 -20.82 -5.52
N ASP A 31 32.41 -21.00 -4.93
CA ASP A 31 33.61 -21.46 -5.62
C ASP A 31 33.58 -22.99 -5.81
N ALA A 32 34.63 -23.54 -6.42
CA ALA A 32 34.77 -24.97 -6.68
C ALA A 32 34.79 -25.85 -5.41
N LYS A 33 35.03 -25.26 -4.22
CA LYS A 33 34.99 -25.95 -2.92
C LYS A 33 33.62 -25.81 -2.24
N ASN A 34 32.62 -25.30 -2.97
CA ASN A 34 31.29 -25.01 -2.46
C ASN A 34 31.27 -23.94 -1.33
N ALA A 35 32.31 -23.11 -1.23
CA ALA A 35 32.41 -22.01 -0.28
C ALA A 35 32.02 -20.68 -0.95
N PRO A 36 31.43 -19.71 -0.23
CA PRO A 36 31.16 -18.40 -0.81
C PRO A 36 32.46 -17.66 -1.16
N TYR A 37 32.44 -16.86 -2.22
CA TYR A 37 33.57 -16.00 -2.58
C TYR A 37 33.86 -14.97 -1.47
N LEU A 38 32.81 -14.30 -0.98
CA LEU A 38 32.88 -13.46 0.21
C LEU A 38 32.59 -14.29 1.47
N GLY A 39 33.61 -14.43 2.34
CA GLY A 39 33.53 -15.24 3.57
C GLY A 39 32.92 -14.54 4.79
N VAL A 40 32.44 -13.31 4.64
CA VAL A 40 31.81 -12.50 5.69
C VAL A 40 30.43 -12.03 5.25
N ASP A 41 29.67 -11.46 6.17
CA ASP A 41 28.42 -10.80 5.84
C ASP A 41 28.67 -9.59 4.93
N TYR A 42 27.82 -9.41 3.92
CA TYR A 42 27.86 -8.20 3.12
C TYR A 42 27.42 -7.00 3.97
N ASP A 43 28.08 -5.87 3.78
CA ASP A 43 27.86 -4.66 4.57
C ASP A 43 27.80 -3.37 3.72
N GLY A 44 27.97 -3.47 2.41
CA GLY A 44 28.00 -2.35 1.46
C GLY A 44 29.23 -1.43 1.60
N SER A 45 30.28 -1.86 2.31
CA SER A 45 31.52 -1.10 2.46
C SER A 45 32.65 -1.77 1.67
N TYR A 46 33.31 -1.03 0.78
CA TYR A 46 34.44 -1.58 0.03
C TYR A 46 35.67 -1.67 0.94
N GLY A 47 36.34 -2.81 0.95
CA GLY A 47 37.51 -3.06 1.80
C GLY A 47 38.27 -4.31 1.39
N ALA A 48 39.27 -4.68 2.19
CA ALA A 48 40.21 -5.76 1.86
C ALA A 48 39.52 -7.11 1.57
N GLN A 49 38.46 -7.45 2.30
CA GLN A 49 37.71 -8.69 2.08
C GLN A 49 36.92 -8.67 0.77
N THR A 50 36.25 -7.56 0.45
CA THR A 50 35.56 -7.36 -0.84
C THR A 50 36.55 -7.45 -2.00
N ARG A 51 37.70 -6.77 -1.88
CA ARG A 51 38.79 -6.83 -2.86
C ARG A 51 39.26 -8.26 -3.09
N ALA A 52 39.64 -8.97 -2.03
CA ALA A 52 40.14 -10.33 -2.12
C ALA A 52 39.10 -11.30 -2.73
N ALA A 53 37.82 -11.17 -2.37
CA ALA A 53 36.75 -11.97 -2.94
C ALA A 53 36.55 -11.71 -4.44
N LEU A 54 36.57 -10.43 -4.84
CA LEU A 54 36.44 -10.01 -6.23
C LEU A 54 37.62 -10.49 -7.08
N GLU A 55 38.86 -10.30 -6.63
CA GLU A 55 40.06 -10.77 -7.31
C GLU A 55 40.06 -12.29 -7.46
N ARG A 56 39.68 -13.03 -6.40
CA ARG A 56 39.55 -14.50 -6.45
C ARG A 56 38.54 -14.94 -7.50
N PHE A 57 37.36 -14.35 -7.50
CA PHE A 57 36.32 -14.64 -8.50
C PHE A 57 36.80 -14.38 -9.93
N GLN A 58 37.42 -13.23 -10.17
CA GLN A 58 37.94 -12.87 -11.50
C GLN A 58 39.02 -13.84 -11.98
N ASN A 59 39.91 -14.27 -11.09
CA ASN A 59 40.96 -15.25 -11.42
C ASN A 59 40.37 -16.62 -11.74
N ASP A 60 39.48 -17.14 -10.88
CA ASP A 60 38.84 -18.45 -11.06
C ASP A 60 38.05 -18.53 -12.39
N HIS A 61 37.50 -17.39 -12.84
CA HIS A 61 36.75 -17.28 -14.09
C HIS A 61 37.52 -16.67 -15.26
N LYS A 62 38.82 -16.42 -15.11
CA LYS A 62 39.71 -15.87 -16.16
C LYS A 62 39.24 -14.52 -16.74
N LEU A 63 38.64 -13.68 -15.90
CA LEU A 63 38.05 -12.38 -16.25
C LEU A 63 39.01 -11.22 -16.08
N ALA A 64 40.11 -11.39 -15.34
CA ALA A 64 41.10 -10.33 -15.17
C ALA A 64 41.92 -10.11 -16.45
N ALA A 65 42.08 -8.86 -16.84
CA ALA A 65 43.03 -8.44 -17.87
C ALA A 65 44.46 -8.65 -17.36
N ALA A 66 45.38 -8.99 -18.27
CA ALA A 66 46.80 -8.92 -17.93
C ALA A 66 47.14 -7.47 -17.55
N LYS A 67 47.98 -7.27 -16.51
CA LYS A 67 48.48 -5.93 -16.17
C LYS A 67 49.07 -5.31 -17.44
N ALA A 68 48.51 -4.18 -17.88
CA ALA A 68 49.09 -3.42 -18.97
C ALA A 68 50.51 -2.99 -18.57
N ALA A 69 51.47 -3.09 -19.49
CA ALA A 69 52.76 -2.44 -19.32
C ALA A 69 52.54 -0.91 -19.22
N PRO A 70 53.40 -0.16 -18.49
CA PRO A 70 53.25 1.28 -18.37
C PRO A 70 53.13 1.96 -19.74
N GLY A 71 52.06 2.71 -19.97
CA GLY A 71 51.88 3.54 -21.18
C GLY A 71 50.98 2.98 -22.29
N GLN A 72 50.31 1.84 -22.11
CA GLN A 72 49.28 1.39 -23.07
C GLN A 72 47.85 1.65 -22.59
N PRO A 73 46.95 2.16 -23.44
CA PRO A 73 45.54 2.30 -23.10
C PRO A 73 44.91 0.92 -22.86
N GLN A 74 44.15 0.78 -21.78
CA GLN A 74 43.34 -0.41 -21.53
C GLN A 74 42.31 -0.57 -22.66
N ALA A 75 42.51 -1.58 -23.49
CA ALA A 75 41.56 -1.94 -24.53
C ALA A 75 40.23 -2.37 -23.89
N GLY A 76 39.12 -1.82 -24.38
CA GLY A 76 37.76 -2.21 -24.03
C GLY A 76 37.40 -3.61 -24.53
N GLY A 77 38.03 -4.63 -23.94
CA GLY A 77 37.76 -6.04 -24.17
C GLY A 77 37.03 -6.70 -23.00
N ALA A 78 36.59 -7.95 -23.19
CA ALA A 78 35.82 -8.78 -22.23
C ALA A 78 36.53 -9.09 -20.88
N LYS A 79 37.63 -8.41 -20.56
CA LYS A 79 38.42 -8.61 -19.34
C LYS A 79 38.63 -7.28 -18.64
N GLU A 80 38.49 -7.27 -17.32
CA GLU A 80 38.53 -6.06 -16.49
C GLU A 80 39.83 -5.98 -15.69
N ALA A 81 40.16 -4.78 -15.19
CA ALA A 81 41.28 -4.65 -14.26
C ALA A 81 41.04 -5.55 -13.02
N LEU A 82 42.09 -6.24 -12.57
CA LEU A 82 42.00 -7.12 -11.40
C LEU A 82 41.54 -6.31 -10.17
N GLY A 83 40.50 -6.78 -9.50
CA GLY A 83 39.91 -6.12 -8.34
C GLY A 83 38.96 -4.97 -8.68
N LEU A 84 38.57 -4.81 -9.96
CA LEU A 84 37.58 -3.85 -10.44
C LEU A 84 36.47 -4.55 -11.24
N ALA A 85 35.22 -4.28 -10.87
CA ALA A 85 34.03 -4.65 -11.61
C ALA A 85 33.31 -3.39 -12.07
N ALA A 86 33.06 -3.25 -13.36
CA ALA A 86 32.30 -2.15 -13.96
C ALA A 86 30.88 -2.60 -14.32
N ALA A 87 29.96 -1.65 -14.39
CA ALA A 87 28.59 -1.83 -14.86
C ALA A 87 28.62 -2.35 -16.31
N GLY A 88 27.81 -3.38 -16.60
CA GLY A 88 27.83 -4.09 -17.87
C GLY A 88 29.12 -4.89 -18.15
N GLY A 89 30.05 -4.94 -17.19
CA GLY A 89 31.33 -5.63 -17.31
C GLY A 89 31.22 -7.15 -17.20
N ALA A 90 32.27 -7.84 -17.64
CA ALA A 90 32.29 -9.30 -17.68
C ALA A 90 32.20 -9.95 -16.28
N THR A 91 32.74 -9.31 -15.25
CA THR A 91 32.66 -9.78 -13.86
C THR A 91 31.24 -9.79 -13.35
N VAL A 92 30.52 -8.68 -13.51
CA VAL A 92 29.12 -8.57 -13.05
C VAL A 92 28.22 -9.50 -13.87
N ALA A 93 28.42 -9.57 -15.19
CA ALA A 93 27.70 -10.50 -16.05
C ALA A 93 27.90 -11.96 -15.63
N LYS A 94 29.15 -12.36 -15.33
CA LYS A 94 29.46 -13.73 -14.88
C LYS A 94 28.89 -14.02 -13.50
N LEU A 95 28.99 -13.09 -12.55
CA LEU A 95 28.37 -13.21 -11.22
C LEU A 95 26.87 -13.41 -11.34
N SER A 96 26.19 -12.53 -12.09
CA SER A 96 24.75 -12.61 -12.31
C SER A 96 24.34 -13.95 -12.93
N GLY A 97 25.11 -14.45 -13.91
CA GLY A 97 24.85 -15.74 -14.55
C GLY A 97 25.08 -16.96 -13.64
N MET A 98 25.83 -16.80 -12.55
CA MET A 98 26.10 -17.86 -11.57
C MET A 98 25.21 -17.81 -10.33
N LEU A 99 24.32 -16.81 -10.22
CA LEU A 99 23.39 -16.74 -9.09
C LEU A 99 22.45 -17.95 -9.08
N PRO A 100 22.21 -18.57 -7.91
CA PRO A 100 21.15 -19.57 -7.75
C PRO A 100 19.80 -19.00 -8.20
N ALA A 101 18.90 -19.86 -8.68
CA ALA A 101 17.58 -19.46 -9.17
C ALA A 101 16.78 -18.62 -8.15
N SER A 102 16.93 -18.89 -6.85
CA SER A 102 16.29 -18.14 -5.76
C SER A 102 16.78 -16.70 -5.63
N HIS A 103 17.97 -16.37 -6.12
CA HIS A 103 18.62 -15.07 -6.01
C HIS A 103 18.72 -14.35 -7.36
N GLN A 104 18.16 -14.93 -8.41
CA GLN A 104 18.04 -14.25 -9.69
C GLN A 104 17.17 -12.98 -9.53
N GLY A 105 17.56 -11.91 -10.21
CA GLY A 105 16.87 -10.61 -10.08
C GLY A 105 17.24 -9.83 -8.82
N MET A 106 18.40 -10.08 -8.19
CA MET A 106 18.90 -9.18 -7.14
C MET A 106 19.08 -7.73 -7.64
N ARG A 107 18.74 -6.78 -6.79
CA ARG A 107 18.89 -5.34 -6.97
C ARG A 107 19.34 -4.70 -5.67
N ALA A 108 19.98 -3.54 -5.75
CA ALA A 108 20.24 -2.72 -4.57
C ALA A 108 19.34 -1.49 -4.52
N ALA A 109 18.88 -1.16 -3.32
CA ALA A 109 18.21 0.10 -3.05
C ALA A 109 19.21 1.24 -3.23
N GLN A 110 18.88 2.25 -4.04
CA GLN A 110 19.80 3.35 -4.32
C GLN A 110 20.22 4.06 -3.03
N ASN A 111 21.51 4.33 -2.90
CA ASN A 111 22.11 4.96 -1.71
C ASN A 111 21.78 4.22 -0.41
N SER A 112 21.68 2.90 -0.46
CA SER A 112 21.45 2.04 0.70
C SER A 112 22.27 0.75 0.57
N LYS A 113 22.48 0.09 1.72
CA LYS A 113 23.10 -1.22 1.83
C LYS A 113 22.10 -2.35 1.57
N THR A 114 20.83 -2.06 1.32
CA THR A 114 19.81 -3.11 1.18
C THR A 114 19.76 -3.68 -0.22
N VAL A 115 20.02 -4.99 -0.31
CA VAL A 115 19.80 -5.80 -1.50
C VAL A 115 18.45 -6.50 -1.40
N TYR A 116 17.68 -6.43 -2.48
CA TYR A 116 16.33 -7.00 -2.60
C TYR A 116 16.16 -7.75 -3.91
N LEU A 117 15.10 -8.56 -4.02
CA LEU A 117 14.78 -9.31 -5.23
C LEU A 117 13.65 -8.62 -6.00
N GLU A 118 13.77 -8.63 -7.32
CA GLU A 118 12.67 -8.30 -8.21
C GLU A 118 11.43 -9.14 -7.91
N ALA A 119 10.28 -8.49 -7.85
CA ALA A 119 9.01 -9.18 -7.89
C ALA A 119 8.79 -9.83 -9.26
N LYS A 120 7.97 -10.86 -9.33
CA LYS A 120 7.62 -11.50 -10.61
C LYS A 120 6.67 -10.59 -11.39
N ALA A 121 6.89 -10.43 -12.69
CA ALA A 121 5.97 -9.71 -13.58
C ALA A 121 4.53 -10.24 -13.48
N GLN A 122 4.36 -11.56 -13.26
CA GLN A 122 3.05 -12.18 -13.05
C GLN A 122 2.36 -11.68 -11.78
N ASP A 123 3.09 -11.43 -10.69
CA ASP A 123 2.49 -10.94 -9.45
C ASP A 123 1.89 -9.55 -9.61
N VAL A 124 2.57 -8.71 -10.41
CA VAL A 124 2.13 -7.36 -10.80
C VAL A 124 0.91 -7.44 -11.70
N ALA A 125 0.94 -8.30 -12.73
CA ALA A 125 -0.18 -8.49 -13.64
C ALA A 125 -1.44 -8.96 -12.88
N THR A 126 -1.29 -9.94 -11.98
CA THR A 126 -2.39 -10.41 -11.13
C THR A 126 -2.90 -9.30 -10.21
N SER A 127 -2.01 -8.51 -9.61
CA SER A 127 -2.40 -7.41 -8.72
C SER A 127 -3.19 -6.34 -9.47
N LYS A 128 -2.69 -5.91 -10.63
CA LYS A 128 -3.36 -4.95 -11.49
C LYS A 128 -4.73 -5.46 -11.95
N ALA A 129 -4.81 -6.71 -12.40
CA ALA A 129 -6.06 -7.30 -12.85
C ALA A 129 -7.08 -7.39 -11.69
N ALA A 130 -6.63 -7.78 -10.50
CA ALA A 130 -7.48 -7.85 -9.32
C ALA A 130 -8.06 -6.47 -8.96
N ILE A 131 -7.29 -5.38 -9.10
CA ILE A 131 -7.77 -4.02 -8.84
C ILE A 131 -8.66 -3.50 -9.98
N ALA A 132 -8.22 -3.64 -11.22
CA ALA A 132 -8.90 -3.09 -12.39
C ALA A 132 -10.29 -3.71 -12.59
N ASN A 133 -10.44 -4.99 -12.26
CA ASN A 133 -11.69 -5.73 -12.40
C ASN A 133 -12.58 -5.65 -11.15
N ASP A 134 -12.12 -5.02 -10.07
CA ASP A 134 -12.91 -4.90 -8.85
C ASP A 134 -13.96 -3.78 -9.02
N ALA A 135 -15.22 -4.19 -9.18
CA ALA A 135 -16.36 -3.30 -9.34
C ALA A 135 -16.77 -2.57 -8.05
N GLU A 136 -16.17 -2.94 -6.92
CA GLU A 136 -16.42 -2.32 -5.62
C GLU A 136 -15.59 -1.06 -5.38
N TYR A 137 -14.78 -0.65 -6.35
CA TYR A 137 -14.11 0.64 -6.37
C TYR A 137 -14.77 1.61 -7.34
N GLU A 138 -14.67 2.90 -7.01
CA GLU A 138 -14.95 3.96 -7.97
C GLU A 138 -14.02 3.82 -9.19
N PRO A 139 -14.54 3.90 -10.44
CA PRO A 139 -13.77 3.57 -11.65
C PRO A 139 -12.45 4.33 -11.82
N THR A 140 -12.46 5.63 -11.53
CA THR A 140 -11.26 6.48 -11.65
C THR A 140 -10.23 6.11 -10.59
N PHE A 141 -10.67 5.87 -9.36
CA PHE A 141 -9.83 5.46 -8.25
C PHE A 141 -9.13 4.12 -8.50
N ARG A 142 -9.84 3.08 -8.94
CA ARG A 142 -9.21 1.78 -9.26
C ARG A 142 -8.24 1.86 -10.43
N ALA A 143 -8.52 2.69 -11.44
CA ALA A 143 -7.59 2.91 -12.55
C ALA A 143 -6.27 3.52 -12.06
N LYS A 144 -6.34 4.50 -11.15
CA LYS A 144 -5.16 5.11 -10.51
C LYS A 144 -4.39 4.11 -9.64
N LEU A 145 -5.08 3.28 -8.86
CA LEU A 145 -4.44 2.22 -8.06
C LEU A 145 -3.72 1.19 -8.94
N ALA A 146 -4.36 0.73 -10.03
CA ALA A 146 -3.74 -0.19 -10.98
C ALA A 146 -2.52 0.44 -11.69
N SER A 147 -2.57 1.74 -11.98
CA SER A 147 -1.42 2.50 -12.48
C SER A 147 -0.28 2.57 -11.46
N LEU A 148 -0.59 2.83 -10.18
CA LEU A 148 0.41 2.83 -9.11
C LEU A 148 1.16 1.49 -9.00
N VAL A 149 0.44 0.37 -9.05
CA VAL A 149 1.06 -0.97 -9.04
C VAL A 149 2.04 -1.13 -10.20
N GLN A 150 1.67 -0.67 -11.40
CA GLN A 150 2.55 -0.72 -12.57
C GLN A 150 3.78 0.18 -12.39
N GLN A 151 3.59 1.42 -11.95
CA GLN A 151 4.67 2.40 -11.78
C GLN A 151 5.71 1.94 -10.75
N MET A 152 5.26 1.32 -9.65
CA MET A 152 6.17 0.77 -8.65
C MET A 152 7.04 -0.36 -9.21
N TYR A 153 6.44 -1.21 -10.05
CA TYR A 153 7.17 -2.28 -10.72
C TYR A 153 8.11 -1.75 -11.82
N ASP A 154 7.66 -0.77 -12.61
CA ASP A 154 8.49 -0.21 -13.67
C ASP A 154 9.72 0.48 -13.10
N THR A 155 9.54 1.25 -12.03
CA THR A 155 10.60 2.02 -11.37
C THR A 155 11.52 1.14 -10.52
N HIS A 156 10.96 0.27 -9.67
CA HIS A 156 11.73 -0.45 -8.64
C HIS A 156 11.68 -1.97 -8.77
N LYS A 157 10.86 -2.50 -9.69
CA LYS A 157 10.57 -3.95 -9.82
C LYS A 157 9.99 -4.54 -8.55
N ILE A 158 9.23 -3.75 -7.81
CA ILE A 158 8.53 -4.15 -6.59
C ILE A 158 7.04 -4.27 -6.91
N ALA A 159 6.41 -5.36 -6.48
CA ALA A 159 4.97 -5.55 -6.62
C ALA A 159 4.23 -4.98 -5.40
N LEU A 160 3.15 -4.24 -5.67
CA LEU A 160 2.22 -3.80 -4.65
C LEU A 160 0.95 -4.68 -4.67
N TRP A 161 0.23 -4.74 -3.56
CA TRP A 161 -1.01 -5.51 -3.44
C TRP A 161 -1.96 -4.92 -2.40
N ILE A 162 -3.26 -4.98 -2.70
CA ILE A 162 -4.30 -4.59 -1.75
C ILE A 162 -4.53 -5.76 -0.80
N THR A 163 -4.33 -5.52 0.49
CA THR A 163 -4.47 -6.58 1.49
C THR A 163 -5.92 -7.07 1.59
N PRO A 164 -6.15 -8.29 2.10
CA PRO A 164 -7.50 -8.86 2.16
C PRO A 164 -8.53 -7.94 2.86
N THR A 165 -8.10 -7.24 3.91
CA THR A 165 -8.92 -6.30 4.68
C THR A 165 -8.87 -4.86 4.16
N GLY A 166 -7.97 -4.56 3.23
CA GLY A 166 -7.72 -3.23 2.71
C GLY A 166 -8.68 -2.78 1.61
N ARG A 167 -9.70 -3.58 1.28
CA ARG A 167 -10.63 -3.30 0.18
C ARG A 167 -11.82 -2.44 0.60
N ARG A 168 -12.77 -2.24 -0.33
CA ARG A 168 -14.10 -1.76 0.04
C ARG A 168 -14.67 -2.67 1.14
N ARG A 169 -15.33 -2.06 2.11
CA ARG A 169 -16.11 -2.76 3.14
C ARG A 169 -17.56 -2.33 3.08
N THR A 170 -18.50 -3.25 3.10
CA THR A 170 -19.92 -2.90 3.28
C THR A 170 -20.14 -2.25 4.65
N PHE A 171 -21.30 -1.60 4.84
CA PHE A 171 -21.67 -1.04 6.13
C PHE A 171 -21.76 -2.13 7.21
N ALA A 172 -22.24 -3.32 6.84
CA ALA A 172 -22.25 -4.49 7.71
C ALA A 172 -20.83 -4.90 8.15
N GLN A 173 -19.90 -5.00 7.21
CA GLN A 173 -18.50 -5.34 7.51
C GLN A 173 -17.83 -4.26 8.38
N GLN A 174 -18.14 -2.98 8.12
CA GLN A 174 -17.65 -1.87 8.93
C GLN A 174 -18.20 -1.90 10.36
N ALA A 175 -19.46 -2.28 10.55
CA ALA A 175 -20.05 -2.43 11.87
C ALA A 175 -19.37 -3.54 12.70
N ALA A 176 -18.93 -4.60 12.03
CA ALA A 176 -18.22 -5.73 12.65
C ALA A 176 -16.72 -5.46 12.89
N GLU A 177 -16.17 -4.38 12.32
CA GLU A 177 -14.76 -4.04 12.49
C GLU A 177 -14.46 -3.57 13.92
N THR A 178 -13.39 -4.09 14.50
CA THR A 178 -12.97 -3.81 15.88
C THR A 178 -11.74 -2.90 15.94
N GLN A 179 -10.98 -2.82 14.85
CA GLN A 179 -9.73 -2.04 14.79
C GLN A 179 -9.95 -0.56 14.47
N THR A 180 -11.18 -0.15 14.17
CA THR A 180 -11.52 1.22 13.80
C THR A 180 -12.58 1.82 14.70
N LYS A 181 -12.51 3.14 14.87
CA LYS A 181 -13.56 3.93 15.53
C LYS A 181 -14.68 4.36 14.59
N ALA A 182 -14.47 4.27 13.27
CA ALA A 182 -15.47 4.60 12.27
C ALA A 182 -16.62 3.58 12.25
N GLY A 183 -17.84 4.04 12.38
CA GLY A 183 -19.05 3.28 12.16
C GLY A 183 -19.44 3.15 10.68
N PRO A 184 -20.56 2.48 10.41
CA PRO A 184 -21.12 2.34 9.07
C PRO A 184 -21.31 3.68 8.35
N GLY A 185 -20.72 3.82 7.15
CA GLY A 185 -20.80 5.04 6.35
C GLY A 185 -19.84 6.17 6.80
N GLU A 186 -19.02 5.93 7.82
CA GLU A 186 -18.00 6.89 8.28
C GLU A 186 -16.61 6.61 7.69
N SER A 187 -16.38 5.41 7.18
CA SER A 187 -15.12 4.99 6.57
C SER A 187 -15.12 5.21 5.06
N ASN A 188 -14.02 5.74 4.53
CA ASN A 188 -13.85 5.91 3.08
C ASN A 188 -13.81 4.56 2.33
N HIS A 189 -13.47 3.47 3.03
CA HIS A 189 -13.59 2.11 2.48
C HIS A 189 -15.05 1.75 2.17
N ASN A 190 -16.04 2.38 2.81
CA ASN A 190 -17.44 2.04 2.55
C ASN A 190 -17.89 2.42 1.14
N PHE A 191 -17.18 3.36 0.52
CA PHE A 191 -17.59 4.01 -0.72
C PHE A 191 -16.67 3.67 -1.90
N GLY A 192 -15.80 2.67 -1.76
CA GLY A 192 -14.89 2.27 -2.84
C GLY A 192 -13.91 3.36 -3.26
N ARG A 193 -13.55 4.25 -2.32
CA ARG A 193 -12.67 5.41 -2.55
C ARG A 193 -11.44 5.45 -1.65
N ALA A 194 -11.18 4.34 -0.96
CA ALA A 194 -9.98 4.11 -0.18
C ALA A 194 -9.52 2.66 -0.33
N ALA A 195 -8.21 2.44 -0.22
CA ALA A 195 -7.61 1.12 -0.21
C ALA A 195 -6.36 1.09 0.68
N ASP A 196 -6.14 -0.03 1.37
CA ASP A 196 -4.89 -0.29 2.06
C ASP A 196 -4.00 -1.15 1.16
N ILE A 197 -2.93 -0.55 0.65
CA ILE A 197 -2.06 -1.15 -0.35
C ILE A 197 -0.63 -1.27 0.17
N GLY A 198 -0.15 -2.49 0.23
CA GLY A 198 1.18 -2.86 0.74
C GLY A 198 2.06 -3.47 -0.34
N PHE A 199 3.08 -4.20 0.11
CA PHE A 199 4.11 -4.80 -0.71
C PHE A 199 3.88 -6.30 -0.83
N LYS A 200 3.66 -6.78 -2.04
CA LYS A 200 3.43 -8.20 -2.27
C LYS A 200 4.74 -8.96 -2.20
N ARG A 201 4.88 -9.82 -1.17
CA ARG A 201 6.01 -10.75 -1.03
C ARG A 201 7.35 -10.06 -1.23
N PHE A 202 7.55 -8.90 -0.62
CA PHE A 202 8.81 -8.18 -0.74
C PHE A 202 9.95 -9.05 -0.19
N GLN A 203 10.97 -9.29 -0.99
CA GLN A 203 12.09 -10.16 -0.61
C GLN A 203 13.38 -9.36 -0.52
N TRP A 204 14.10 -9.53 0.59
CA TRP A 204 15.40 -8.89 0.80
C TRP A 204 16.44 -9.87 1.30
N VAL A 205 17.71 -9.55 1.04
CA VAL A 205 18.84 -10.43 1.32
C VAL A 205 19.54 -9.96 2.60
N LYS A 206 19.73 -10.84 3.58
CA LYS A 206 20.52 -10.59 4.79
C LYS A 206 22.01 -10.59 4.48
N GLY A 207 22.82 -10.03 5.38
CA GLY A 207 24.29 -9.97 5.24
C GLY A 207 24.91 -11.32 4.87
N ASP A 208 24.40 -12.42 5.45
CA ASP A 208 24.85 -13.79 5.20
C ASP A 208 24.44 -14.37 3.81
N GLY A 209 23.66 -13.64 3.03
CA GLY A 209 23.14 -14.04 1.72
C GLY A 209 21.78 -14.76 1.78
N SER A 210 21.19 -14.98 2.95
CA SER A 210 19.87 -15.61 3.09
C SER A 210 18.73 -14.64 2.70
N ILE A 211 17.65 -15.18 2.14
CA ILE A 211 16.49 -14.39 1.71
C ILE A 211 15.45 -14.37 2.83
N VAL A 212 14.94 -13.17 3.12
CA VAL A 212 13.75 -12.94 3.94
C VAL A 212 12.62 -12.54 3.02
N THR A 213 11.45 -13.15 3.21
CA THR A 213 10.20 -12.71 2.56
C THR A 213 9.37 -11.99 3.60
N ASP A 214 9.09 -10.71 3.35
CA ASP A 214 8.25 -9.90 4.22
C ASP A 214 6.76 -10.17 3.96
N ALA A 215 5.96 -9.84 4.96
CA ALA A 215 4.51 -9.73 4.82
C ALA A 215 4.16 -8.42 4.09
N ASP A 216 2.87 -8.15 3.95
CA ASP A 216 2.37 -7.01 3.16
C ASP A 216 2.90 -5.63 3.64
N TRP A 217 3.37 -5.52 4.89
CA TRP A 217 3.67 -4.26 5.56
C TRP A 217 5.15 -3.96 5.81
N LEU A 218 6.07 -4.78 5.29
CA LEU A 218 7.52 -4.63 5.51
C LEU A 218 7.95 -4.75 6.99
N ASN A 219 7.15 -5.40 7.84
CA ASN A 219 7.39 -5.49 9.28
C ASN A 219 8.75 -6.13 9.60
N GLN A 220 9.18 -7.15 8.83
CA GLN A 220 10.47 -7.81 9.08
C GLN A 220 11.64 -6.93 8.68
N LEU A 221 11.54 -6.21 7.56
CA LEU A 221 12.55 -5.23 7.15
C LEU A 221 12.60 -4.07 8.14
N GLU A 222 11.45 -3.55 8.58
CA GLU A 222 11.38 -2.44 9.51
C GLU A 222 12.06 -2.75 10.85
N ALA A 223 11.89 -3.97 11.37
CA ALA A 223 12.50 -4.42 12.62
C ALA A 223 14.03 -4.39 12.60
N VAL A 224 14.68 -4.51 11.43
CA VAL A 224 16.15 -4.55 11.31
C VAL A 224 16.74 -3.38 10.53
N LYS A 225 15.95 -2.72 9.68
CA LYS A 225 16.35 -1.66 8.74
C LYS A 225 15.20 -0.67 8.51
N SER A 226 14.71 -0.05 9.60
CA SER A 226 13.56 0.87 9.60
C SER A 226 13.63 2.01 8.57
N ALA A 227 14.83 2.56 8.33
CA ALA A 227 15.04 3.60 7.33
C ALA A 227 14.77 3.10 5.89
N ASP A 228 15.12 1.86 5.57
CA ASP A 228 14.88 1.28 4.25
C ASP A 228 13.43 0.84 4.06
N ALA A 229 12.79 0.29 5.10
CA ALA A 229 11.34 0.07 5.08
C ALA A 229 10.60 1.39 4.83
N SER A 230 11.02 2.46 5.52
CA SER A 230 10.46 3.79 5.34
C SER A 230 10.69 4.38 3.96
N ARG A 231 11.85 4.13 3.35
CA ARG A 231 12.12 4.53 1.97
C ARG A 231 11.08 3.95 1.01
N TRP A 232 10.79 2.65 1.10
CA TRP A 232 9.87 2.02 0.15
C TRP A 232 8.45 2.54 0.23
N TRP A 233 7.97 2.79 1.45
CA TRP A 233 6.70 3.48 1.64
C TRP A 233 6.71 4.90 1.06
N ASN A 234 7.80 5.65 1.23
CA ASN A 234 7.91 7.01 0.67
C ASN A 234 7.96 7.00 -0.86
N GLU A 235 8.63 6.02 -1.47
CA GLU A 235 8.61 5.83 -2.92
C GLU A 235 7.21 5.49 -3.43
N ARG A 236 6.50 4.57 -2.74
CA ARG A 236 5.09 4.28 -3.03
C ARG A 236 4.24 5.55 -2.98
N ASP A 237 4.40 6.38 -1.95
CA ASP A 237 3.62 7.60 -1.76
C ASP A 237 3.95 8.68 -2.80
N SER A 238 5.22 8.83 -3.15
CA SER A 238 5.67 9.70 -4.24
C SER A 238 5.04 9.30 -5.57
N LEU A 239 5.00 8.01 -5.88
CA LEU A 239 4.34 7.49 -7.08
C LEU A 239 2.82 7.62 -7.01
N ALA A 240 2.22 7.40 -5.84
CA ALA A 240 0.78 7.54 -5.60
C ALA A 240 0.33 8.99 -5.82
N ALA A 241 1.07 9.97 -5.29
CA ALA A 241 0.81 11.39 -5.46
C ALA A 241 0.80 11.80 -6.94
N LYS A 242 1.70 11.25 -7.77
CA LYS A 242 1.72 11.47 -9.23
C LYS A 242 0.45 10.97 -9.93
N GLN A 243 -0.25 9.99 -9.35
CA GLN A 243 -1.56 9.51 -9.84
C GLN A 243 -2.74 10.29 -9.25
N GLY A 244 -2.49 11.27 -8.36
CA GLY A 244 -3.52 11.94 -7.59
C GLY A 244 -4.21 11.01 -6.58
N LEU A 245 -3.48 10.03 -6.05
CA LEU A 245 -3.84 9.24 -4.88
C LEU A 245 -3.23 9.90 -3.64
N LEU A 246 -3.97 9.90 -2.53
CA LEU A 246 -3.62 10.68 -1.35
C LEU A 246 -3.39 9.75 -0.15
N PRO A 247 -2.14 9.65 0.34
CA PRO A 247 -1.83 8.91 1.56
C PRO A 247 -2.47 9.53 2.79
N LEU A 248 -2.89 8.69 3.74
CA LEU A 248 -3.37 9.15 5.04
C LEU A 248 -2.21 9.30 6.02
N LYS A 249 -2.02 10.52 6.57
CA LYS A 249 -0.82 10.87 7.35
C LYS A 249 -0.55 9.96 8.56
N PHE A 250 -1.59 9.44 9.21
CA PHE A 250 -1.47 8.63 10.42
C PHE A 250 -1.65 7.13 10.18
N GLU A 251 -1.96 6.72 8.95
CA GLU A 251 -2.17 5.32 8.59
C GLU A 251 -1.44 5.05 7.28
N ARG A 252 -0.18 4.65 7.40
CA ARG A 252 0.75 4.58 6.27
C ARG A 252 0.25 3.68 5.16
N VAL A 253 -0.51 2.63 5.46
CA VAL A 253 -1.01 1.69 4.44
C VAL A 253 -2.09 2.29 3.54
N HIS A 254 -2.79 3.32 4.02
CA HIS A 254 -4.03 3.83 3.44
C HIS A 254 -3.81 4.86 2.34
N LEU A 255 -4.43 4.63 1.18
CA LEU A 255 -4.56 5.59 0.09
C LEU A 255 -6.03 5.89 -0.18
N GLN A 256 -6.36 7.16 -0.43
CA GLN A 256 -7.73 7.60 -0.74
C GLN A 256 -7.80 8.52 -1.96
N ALA A 257 -9.00 8.62 -2.52
CA ALA A 257 -9.27 9.33 -3.79
C ALA A 257 -9.37 10.87 -3.65
N PHE A 258 -9.45 11.40 -2.44
CA PHE A 258 -9.70 12.82 -2.16
C PHE A 258 -8.96 13.26 -0.90
N ALA A 259 -8.74 14.56 -0.71
CA ALA A 259 -8.11 15.08 0.50
C ALA A 259 -9.14 15.13 1.64
N GLN A 260 -8.74 14.79 2.87
CA GLN A 260 -9.64 14.94 4.03
C GLN A 260 -9.93 16.41 4.33
N GLN A 261 -8.97 17.30 4.04
CA GLN A 261 -9.15 18.72 4.26
C GLN A 261 -10.24 19.27 3.35
N GLY A 262 -11.27 19.86 3.95
CA GLY A 262 -12.41 20.42 3.21
C GLY A 262 -13.35 19.35 2.66
N VAL A 263 -13.40 18.15 3.23
CA VAL A 263 -14.46 17.16 2.98
C VAL A 263 -15.13 16.80 4.29
N SER A 264 -16.46 16.89 4.33
CA SER A 264 -17.25 16.40 5.46
C SER A 264 -17.88 15.04 5.11
N ASN A 265 -17.32 13.97 5.67
CA ASN A 265 -17.88 12.62 5.51
C ASN A 265 -19.32 12.53 6.02
N GLN A 266 -19.65 13.24 7.11
CA GLN A 266 -21.01 13.28 7.65
C GLN A 266 -22.00 13.98 6.73
N ARG A 267 -21.62 15.12 6.12
CA ARG A 267 -22.48 15.78 5.10
C ARG A 267 -22.61 14.91 3.84
N SER A 268 -21.54 14.25 3.45
CA SER A 268 -21.52 13.35 2.28
C SER A 268 -22.45 12.16 2.49
N LEU A 269 -22.41 11.54 3.69
CA LEU A 269 -23.33 10.47 4.07
C LEU A 269 -24.77 10.96 4.15
N ALA A 270 -25.04 12.13 4.75
CA ALA A 270 -26.39 12.70 4.78
C ALA A 270 -26.93 12.94 3.37
N LYS A 271 -26.11 13.46 2.44
CA LYS A 271 -26.48 13.63 1.03
C LYS A 271 -26.82 12.29 0.38
N LEU A 272 -26.03 11.25 0.61
CA LEU A 272 -26.33 9.90 0.11
C LEU A 272 -27.67 9.41 0.67
N LEU A 273 -27.86 9.46 2.00
CA LEU A 273 -29.08 9.02 2.66
C LEU A 273 -30.32 9.70 2.08
N ASN A 274 -30.31 11.03 1.92
CA ASN A 274 -31.42 11.75 1.28
C ASN A 274 -31.66 11.32 -0.18
N ALA A 275 -30.61 10.98 -0.93
CA ALA A 275 -30.74 10.59 -2.33
C ALA A 275 -31.31 9.18 -2.53
N VAL A 276 -31.23 8.32 -1.50
CA VAL A 276 -31.61 6.90 -1.58
C VAL A 276 -32.71 6.49 -0.61
N SER A 277 -33.09 7.38 0.31
CA SER A 277 -34.14 7.14 1.31
C SER A 277 -35.44 6.77 0.60
N GLN A 278 -36.02 5.63 1.00
CA GLN A 278 -37.36 5.20 0.57
C GLN A 278 -38.41 5.51 1.63
N ASN A 279 -38.00 5.96 2.81
CA ASN A 279 -38.84 6.12 3.99
C ASN A 279 -39.37 7.54 4.18
N ASN A 280 -39.18 8.44 3.19
CA ASN A 280 -39.47 9.86 3.31
C ASN A 280 -38.79 10.51 4.54
N MET A 281 -37.59 10.04 4.87
CA MET A 281 -36.78 10.55 5.96
C MET A 281 -35.81 11.60 5.42
N GLY A 282 -35.85 12.80 5.96
CA GLY A 282 -34.84 13.82 5.72
C GLY A 282 -33.62 13.61 6.61
N TRP A 283 -32.42 13.76 6.06
CA TRP A 283 -31.16 13.61 6.78
C TRP A 283 -30.29 14.88 6.77
N LYS A 284 -29.62 15.15 7.88
CA LYS A 284 -28.58 16.18 8.04
C LYS A 284 -27.31 15.55 8.60
N SER A 285 -26.21 16.29 8.53
CA SER A 285 -24.94 15.89 9.15
C SER A 285 -25.10 15.62 10.65
N ALA A 286 -24.15 14.88 11.23
CA ALA A 286 -24.17 14.47 12.63
C ALA A 286 -25.43 13.67 13.02
N TYR A 287 -25.90 12.81 12.12
CA TYR A 287 -27.00 11.87 12.36
C TYR A 287 -28.30 12.53 12.82
N GLN A 288 -28.62 13.68 12.22
CA GLN A 288 -29.92 14.32 12.42
C GLN A 288 -30.91 13.80 11.38
N ALA A 289 -32.06 13.32 11.84
CA ALA A 289 -33.15 12.86 11.01
C ALA A 289 -34.42 13.66 11.29
N ASP A 290 -35.25 13.86 10.27
CA ASP A 290 -36.48 14.65 10.41
C ASP A 290 -37.68 13.84 10.93
N LEU A 291 -37.53 12.53 11.05
CA LEU A 291 -38.55 11.56 11.45
C LEU A 291 -39.84 11.71 10.61
N GLN A 292 -39.68 11.93 9.30
CA GLN A 292 -40.75 12.14 8.31
C GLN A 292 -41.53 13.45 8.47
N SER A 293 -40.96 14.43 9.18
CA SER A 293 -41.59 15.74 9.37
C SER A 293 -41.51 16.67 8.16
N GLN A 294 -40.95 16.21 7.03
CA GLN A 294 -40.73 17.01 5.82
C GLN A 294 -39.81 18.21 6.10
N GLY A 295 -38.75 17.98 6.87
CA GLY A 295 -37.75 18.98 7.24
C GLY A 295 -38.18 19.98 8.30
N LYS A 296 -39.35 19.81 8.93
CA LYS A 296 -39.93 20.76 9.90
C LYS A 296 -39.47 20.53 11.34
N HIS A 297 -38.99 19.34 11.68
CA HIS A 297 -38.44 18.99 12.98
C HIS A 297 -37.20 18.11 12.79
N TRP A 298 -36.13 18.33 13.55
CA TRP A 298 -34.87 17.61 13.39
C TRP A 298 -34.42 17.05 14.74
N VAL A 299 -34.08 15.76 14.76
CA VAL A 299 -33.73 15.02 15.98
C VAL A 299 -32.38 14.35 15.76
N ASN A 300 -31.49 14.43 16.76
CA ASN A 300 -30.27 13.62 16.76
C ASN A 300 -30.65 12.18 17.13
N VAL A 301 -30.46 11.25 16.19
CA VAL A 301 -30.87 9.84 16.35
C VAL A 301 -29.73 8.92 16.81
N GLY A 302 -28.62 9.50 17.29
CA GLY A 302 -27.50 8.79 17.90
C GLY A 302 -26.28 8.72 16.99
N SER A 303 -25.70 7.53 16.87
CA SER A 303 -24.50 7.25 16.08
C SER A 303 -24.80 6.35 14.89
N ALA A 304 -23.91 6.31 13.89
CA ALA A 304 -23.98 5.33 12.80
C ALA A 304 -24.11 3.88 13.32
N LYS A 305 -23.36 3.53 14.38
CA LYS A 305 -23.39 2.18 14.97
C LYS A 305 -24.76 1.87 15.60
N SER A 306 -25.32 2.79 16.37
CA SER A 306 -26.65 2.59 16.98
C SER A 306 -27.78 2.56 15.95
N ILE A 307 -27.68 3.39 14.90
CA ILE A 307 -28.66 3.37 13.79
C ILE A 307 -28.61 2.02 13.07
N TRP A 308 -27.41 1.57 12.68
CA TRP A 308 -27.22 0.28 12.02
C TRP A 308 -27.68 -0.90 12.87
N ALA A 309 -27.46 -0.84 14.19
CA ALA A 309 -27.91 -1.88 15.14
C ALA A 309 -29.43 -1.86 15.39
N GLY A 310 -30.17 -0.88 14.85
CA GLY A 310 -31.61 -0.71 15.09
C GLY A 310 -31.94 -0.14 16.49
N THR A 311 -30.96 0.42 17.17
CA THR A 311 -31.06 0.97 18.54
C THR A 311 -30.89 2.49 18.55
N ALA A 312 -31.25 3.16 17.45
CA ALA A 312 -31.21 4.61 17.33
C ALA A 312 -31.93 5.31 18.51
N SER A 313 -31.37 6.44 18.94
CA SER A 313 -31.82 7.21 20.11
C SER A 313 -33.06 8.05 19.80
N VAL A 314 -34.16 7.38 19.45
CA VAL A 314 -35.48 7.99 19.20
C VAL A 314 -36.38 7.77 20.42
N THR A 315 -37.06 8.82 20.86
CA THR A 315 -38.07 8.77 21.93
C THR A 315 -39.49 8.93 21.39
N LYS A 316 -40.48 8.61 22.23
CA LYS A 316 -41.90 8.89 21.92
C LYS A 316 -42.16 10.38 21.71
N ALA A 317 -41.50 11.23 22.51
CA ALA A 317 -41.62 12.68 22.42
C ALA A 317 -41.12 13.21 21.06
N ASP A 318 -40.04 12.64 20.53
CA ASP A 318 -39.48 13.00 19.23
C ASP A 318 -40.46 12.68 18.09
N VAL A 319 -41.03 11.47 18.10
CA VAL A 319 -42.02 11.03 17.10
C VAL A 319 -43.30 11.88 17.18
N ALA A 320 -43.77 12.20 18.38
CA ALA A 320 -44.95 13.06 18.58
C ALA A 320 -44.72 14.48 18.02
N LYS A 321 -43.55 15.08 18.28
CA LYS A 321 -43.17 16.40 17.76
C LYS A 321 -43.03 16.37 16.24
N ALA A 322 -42.40 15.34 15.67
CA ALA A 322 -42.27 15.18 14.23
C ALA A 322 -43.62 15.07 13.52
N ARG A 323 -44.56 14.25 14.04
CA ARG A 323 -45.92 14.13 13.50
C ARG A 323 -46.73 15.42 13.64
N THR A 324 -46.59 16.12 14.76
CA THR A 324 -47.22 17.42 14.95
C THR A 324 -46.71 18.42 13.91
N ALA A 325 -45.41 18.46 13.68
CA ALA A 325 -44.81 19.33 12.67
C ALA A 325 -45.24 18.95 11.25
N ALA A 326 -45.30 17.64 10.93
CA ALA A 326 -45.73 17.15 9.62
C ALA A 326 -47.17 17.57 9.28
N THR A 327 -48.10 17.35 10.23
CA THR A 327 -49.56 17.44 10.00
C THR A 327 -50.19 18.76 10.44
N GLY A 328 -49.50 19.55 11.27
CA GLY A 328 -50.07 20.74 11.94
C GLY A 328 -51.05 20.42 13.07
N LYS A 329 -51.35 19.13 13.34
CA LYS A 329 -52.24 18.71 14.42
C LYS A 329 -51.41 18.26 15.62
N GLN A 330 -51.73 18.77 16.81
CA GLN A 330 -51.02 18.41 18.02
C GLN A 330 -51.16 16.91 18.33
N VAL A 331 -50.03 16.21 18.33
CA VAL A 331 -49.89 14.81 18.77
C VAL A 331 -49.16 14.81 20.11
N LYS A 332 -49.76 14.19 21.13
CA LYS A 332 -49.19 14.07 22.48
C LYS A 332 -48.32 12.82 22.57
N GLU A 333 -47.27 12.87 23.39
CA GLU A 333 -46.37 11.74 23.62
C GLU A 333 -47.09 10.46 24.06
N ALA A 334 -48.11 10.60 24.94
CA ALA A 334 -48.92 9.47 25.41
C ALA A 334 -49.70 8.76 24.30
N GLN A 335 -49.85 9.38 23.12
CA GLN A 335 -50.49 8.78 21.95
C GLN A 335 -49.51 7.97 21.09
N ILE A 336 -48.20 8.03 21.39
CA ILE A 336 -47.18 7.26 20.67
C ILE A 336 -46.90 5.94 21.39
N THR A 337 -47.01 4.84 20.66
CA THR A 337 -46.70 3.50 21.19
C THR A 337 -45.21 3.20 21.10
N GLN A 338 -44.75 2.17 21.83
CA GLN A 338 -43.37 1.71 21.68
C GLN A 338 -43.12 1.10 20.29
N ASP A 339 -44.12 0.41 19.74
CA ASP A 339 -44.05 -0.17 18.39
C ASP A 339 -43.82 0.89 17.31
N GLU A 340 -44.38 2.09 17.47
CA GLU A 340 -44.15 3.21 16.56
C GLU A 340 -42.72 3.75 16.65
N VAL A 341 -42.14 3.79 17.85
CA VAL A 341 -40.72 4.13 18.03
C VAL A 341 -39.82 3.07 17.39
N ASP A 342 -40.14 1.80 17.60
CA ASP A 342 -39.37 0.70 17.02
C ASP A 342 -39.53 0.61 15.50
N ALA A 343 -40.70 0.97 14.96
CA ALA A 343 -40.90 1.15 13.53
C ALA A 343 -40.03 2.28 12.98
N MET A 344 -39.97 3.43 13.67
CA MET A 344 -39.10 4.55 13.29
C MET A 344 -37.62 4.14 13.29
N ARG A 345 -37.17 3.38 14.30
CA ARG A 345 -35.80 2.83 14.35
C ARG A 345 -35.51 1.89 13.19
N ARG A 346 -36.45 1.02 12.82
CA ARG A 346 -36.33 0.14 11.65
C ARG A 346 -36.20 0.94 10.36
N MET A 347 -36.95 2.04 10.20
CA MET A 347 -36.86 2.91 9.01
C MET A 347 -35.51 3.64 8.93
N LEU A 348 -34.99 4.15 10.06
CA LEU A 348 -33.66 4.76 10.10
C LEU A 348 -32.56 3.76 9.69
N LYS A 349 -32.64 2.52 10.20
CA LYS A 349 -31.74 1.43 9.80
C LYS A 349 -31.88 1.10 8.31
N ALA A 350 -33.12 1.02 7.80
CA ALA A 350 -33.39 0.72 6.40
C ALA A 350 -32.78 1.77 5.46
N ASP A 351 -32.76 3.06 5.82
CA ASP A 351 -32.07 4.08 5.01
C ASP A 351 -30.55 3.85 4.95
N PHE A 352 -29.93 3.39 6.04
CA PHE A 352 -28.52 3.00 6.02
C PHE A 352 -28.28 1.75 5.16
N GLU A 353 -29.18 0.77 5.19
CA GLU A 353 -29.12 -0.40 4.32
C GLU A 353 -29.23 0.01 2.84
N GLN A 354 -30.14 0.95 2.52
CA GLN A 354 -30.24 1.52 1.17
C GLN A 354 -28.97 2.27 0.78
N ALA A 355 -28.37 3.03 1.70
CA ALA A 355 -27.11 3.73 1.46
C ALA A 355 -25.95 2.75 1.19
N ASP A 356 -25.87 1.63 1.91
CA ASP A 356 -24.86 0.60 1.67
C ASP A 356 -25.02 -0.06 0.29
N LEU A 357 -26.26 -0.33 -0.13
CA LEU A 357 -26.56 -0.85 -1.48
C LEU A 357 -26.24 0.16 -2.58
N ASN A 358 -26.36 1.46 -2.29
CA ASN A 358 -26.15 2.57 -3.21
C ASN A 358 -24.83 3.32 -2.95
N TRP A 359 -23.87 2.68 -2.30
CA TRP A 359 -22.58 3.26 -1.88
C TRP A 359 -21.87 4.04 -2.98
N SER A 360 -22.00 3.61 -4.25
CA SER A 360 -21.35 4.22 -5.41
C SER A 360 -21.90 5.60 -5.75
N LYS A 361 -23.09 5.96 -5.26
CA LYS A 361 -23.66 7.31 -5.36
C LYS A 361 -23.05 8.29 -4.35
N TRP A 362 -22.24 7.81 -3.41
CA TRP A 362 -21.54 8.67 -2.49
C TRP A 362 -20.53 9.57 -3.23
N ALA A 363 -20.53 10.84 -2.87
CA ALA A 363 -19.57 11.81 -3.37
C ALA A 363 -19.09 12.69 -2.21
N PRO A 364 -17.80 13.06 -2.18
CA PRO A 364 -17.29 13.96 -1.17
C PRO A 364 -17.94 15.33 -1.35
N VAL A 365 -18.43 15.91 -0.26
CA VAL A 365 -18.90 17.31 -0.23
C VAL A 365 -18.08 18.12 0.77
N PRO A 366 -17.93 19.44 0.54
CA PRO A 366 -17.23 20.33 1.44
C PRO A 366 -17.62 20.14 2.89
#